data_AF-A0A926BWW8-F1
#
_entry.id   AF-A0A926BWW8-F1
#
_cell.length_a   1.000
_cell.length_b   1.000
_cell.length_c   1.000
_cell.angle_alpha   90.00
_cell.angle_beta   90.00
_cell.angle_gamma   90.00
#
_symmetry.space_group_name_H-M   'P 1'
#
loop_
_entity.id
_entity.type
_entity.pdbx_description
1 polymer ?
#
loop_
_entity_poly.entity_id
_entity_poly.type
_entity_poly.pdbx_seq_one_letter_code
_entity_poly.pdbx_strand_id
1 'polypeptide(L)'
;MKAEKYHQLSEVHLMQRIWRNELELAAQEVRFWEDLLGTLGEGLDPGVTGADTWQAEIDQLHHFQRLTKRLLDEIHTVDTEVADGVREGHVLDGETRLDHRYLRREMDSFHTDFRAFKTEIRKYMVAQPTF
;
A
#
# COMPACT_ATOMS: atom_id res chain seq x y z
N MET A 1 -29.20 18.22 7.90
CA MET A 1 -28.09 18.12 8.88
C MET A 1 -27.73 16.68 9.26
N LYS A 2 -28.65 15.82 9.74
CA LYS A 2 -28.31 14.41 10.06
C LYS A 2 -27.99 13.56 8.82
N ALA A 3 -28.83 13.63 7.78
CA ALA A 3 -28.64 12.84 6.55
C ALA A 3 -27.30 13.11 5.84
N GLU A 4 -26.87 14.37 5.80
CA GLU A 4 -25.61 14.78 5.17
C GLU A 4 -24.37 14.26 5.93
N LYS A 5 -24.40 14.28 7.26
CA LYS A 5 -23.33 13.66 8.08
C LYS A 5 -23.27 12.15 7.89
N TYR A 6 -24.41 11.46 7.83
CA TYR A 6 -24.45 10.02 7.55
C TYR A 6 -23.93 9.68 6.16
N HIS A 7 -24.21 10.54 5.17
CA HIS A 7 -23.68 10.37 3.82
C HIS A 7 -22.16 10.50 3.79
N GLN A 8 -21.61 11.56 4.40
CA GLN A 8 -20.15 11.77 4.52
C GLN A 8 -19.46 10.61 5.24
N LEU A 9 -20.06 10.10 6.31
CA LEU A 9 -19.56 8.93 7.04
C LEU A 9 -19.53 7.66 6.16
N SER A 10 -20.59 7.45 5.38
CA SER A 10 -20.66 6.31 4.46
C SER A 10 -19.61 6.39 3.36
N GLU A 11 -19.34 7.59 2.83
CA GLU A 11 -18.31 7.82 1.83
C GLU A 11 -16.91 7.53 2.38
N VAL A 12 -16.63 8.03 3.58
CA VAL A 12 -15.38 7.81 4.31
C VAL A 12 -15.11 6.32 4.54
N HIS A 13 -16.08 5.59 5.10
CA HIS A 13 -15.92 4.15 5.35
C HIS A 13 -15.79 3.34 4.06
N LEU A 14 -16.51 3.72 2.99
CA LEU A 14 -16.35 3.07 1.69
C LEU A 14 -14.93 3.27 1.16
N MET A 15 -14.41 4.49 1.25
CA MET A 15 -13.06 4.83 0.82
C MET A 15 -12.00 4.04 1.61
N GLN A 16 -12.09 4.01 2.94
CA GLN A 16 -11.18 3.24 3.79
C GLN A 16 -11.21 1.75 3.47
N ARG A 17 -12.39 1.19 3.19
CA ARG A 17 -12.52 -0.21 2.77
C ARG A 17 -11.86 -0.47 1.41
N ILE A 18 -11.97 0.45 0.46
CA ILE A 18 -11.30 0.35 -0.84
C ILE A 18 -9.77 0.35 -0.62
N TRP A 19 -9.25 1.33 0.12
CA TRP A 19 -7.81 1.43 0.39
C TRP A 19 -7.26 0.22 1.13
N ARG A 20 -7.98 -0.30 2.13
CA ARG A 20 -7.57 -1.53 2.83
C ARG A 20 -7.45 -2.70 1.86
N ASN A 21 -8.45 -2.92 1.00
CA ASN A 21 -8.39 -4.00 0.03
C ASN A 21 -7.24 -3.83 -0.97
N GLU A 22 -6.98 -2.60 -1.42
CA GLU A 22 -5.86 -2.29 -2.33
C GLU A 22 -4.50 -2.58 -1.67
N LEU A 23 -4.34 -2.19 -0.41
CA LEU A 23 -3.13 -2.45 0.38
C LEU A 23 -2.94 -3.94 0.66
N GLU A 24 -4.00 -4.66 1.01
CA GLU A 24 -3.96 -6.12 1.19
C GLU A 24 -3.54 -6.84 -0.09
N LEU A 25 -4.07 -6.41 -1.25
CA LEU A 25 -3.66 -6.95 -2.54
C LEU A 25 -2.20 -6.60 -2.84
N ALA A 26 -1.77 -5.37 -2.60
CA ALA A 26 -0.39 -4.96 -2.79
C ALA A 26 0.57 -5.76 -1.90
N ALA A 27 0.21 -6.05 -0.64
CA ALA A 27 1.00 -6.91 0.24
C ALA A 27 1.19 -8.31 -0.33
N GLN A 28 0.13 -8.88 -0.92
CA GLN A 28 0.20 -10.19 -1.59
C GLN A 28 1.08 -10.12 -2.83
N GLU A 29 0.92 -9.10 -3.68
CA GLU A 29 1.75 -8.90 -4.87
C GLU A 29 3.23 -8.74 -4.52
N VAL A 30 3.55 -7.96 -3.47
CA VAL A 30 4.93 -7.76 -3.01
C VAL A 30 5.55 -9.07 -2.53
N ARG A 31 4.83 -9.88 -1.75
CA ARG A 31 5.30 -11.21 -1.35
C ARG A 31 5.52 -12.13 -2.54
N PHE A 32 4.61 -12.12 -3.50
CA PHE A 32 4.76 -12.91 -4.73
C PHE A 32 6.05 -12.54 -5.48
N TRP A 33 6.34 -11.24 -5.63
CA TRP A 33 7.56 -10.79 -6.29
C TRP A 33 8.82 -11.14 -5.49
N GLU A 34 8.77 -11.02 -4.17
CA GLU A 34 9.87 -11.41 -3.29
C GLU A 34 10.18 -12.90 -3.40
N ASP A 35 9.15 -13.76 -3.37
CA ASP A 35 9.30 -15.20 -3.54
C ASP A 35 9.83 -15.55 -4.94
N LEU A 36 9.27 -14.92 -5.99
CA LEU A 36 9.70 -15.15 -7.37
C LEU A 36 11.17 -14.75 -7.57
N LEU A 37 11.57 -13.58 -7.07
CA LEU A 37 12.98 -13.20 -7.08
C LEU A 37 13.78 -14.20 -6.24
N GLY A 38 13.40 -14.52 -5.00
CA GLY A 38 14.09 -15.53 -4.19
C GLY A 38 14.41 -16.83 -4.95
N THR A 39 13.42 -17.38 -5.67
CA THR A 39 13.60 -18.60 -6.49
C THR A 39 14.53 -18.42 -7.70
N LEU A 40 14.53 -17.25 -8.35
CA LEU A 40 15.42 -16.96 -9.48
C LEU A 40 16.87 -16.77 -9.01
N GLY A 41 17.06 -16.15 -7.85
CA GLY A 41 18.38 -15.95 -7.25
C GLY A 41 19.09 -17.26 -6.88
N GLU A 42 18.35 -18.30 -6.52
CA GLU A 42 18.90 -19.63 -6.22
C GLU A 42 19.44 -20.37 -7.48
N GLY A 43 18.98 -20.00 -8.67
CA GLY A 43 19.35 -20.65 -9.94
C GLY A 43 20.33 -19.89 -10.83
N LEU A 44 20.67 -18.64 -10.49
CA LEU A 44 21.50 -17.77 -11.32
C LEU A 44 22.93 -17.67 -10.75
N ASP A 45 23.93 -17.88 -11.61
CA ASP A 45 25.34 -17.69 -11.28
C ASP A 45 25.57 -16.21 -10.88
N PRO A 46 26.23 -15.89 -9.75
CA PRO A 46 26.39 -14.51 -9.24
C PRO A 46 27.02 -13.51 -10.22
N GLY A 47 27.58 -13.98 -11.34
CA GLY A 47 28.11 -13.16 -12.42
C GLY A 47 27.09 -12.74 -13.50
N VAL A 48 25.87 -13.30 -13.53
CA VAL A 48 24.85 -13.05 -14.58
C VAL A 48 23.80 -12.05 -14.11
N THR A 49 23.41 -12.09 -12.84
CA THR A 49 22.61 -11.06 -12.19
C THR A 49 23.55 -10.05 -11.56
N GLY A 50 23.54 -8.80 -12.03
CA GLY A 50 24.24 -7.73 -11.32
C GLY A 50 23.73 -7.67 -9.88
N ALA A 51 24.54 -8.15 -8.93
CA ALA A 51 24.16 -8.31 -7.53
C ALA A 51 23.60 -7.02 -6.91
N ASP A 52 24.08 -5.87 -7.38
CA ASP A 52 23.61 -4.55 -6.96
C ASP A 52 22.17 -4.25 -7.42
N THR A 53 21.81 -4.63 -8.65
CA THR A 53 20.45 -4.45 -9.17
C THR A 53 19.47 -5.39 -8.47
N TRP A 54 19.89 -6.62 -8.21
CA TRP A 54 19.10 -7.60 -7.47
C TRP A 54 18.71 -7.10 -6.09
N GLN A 55 19.71 -6.64 -5.33
CA GLN A 55 19.50 -6.14 -3.98
C GLN A 55 18.60 -4.90 -3.97
N ALA A 56 18.73 -4.02 -4.96
CA ALA A 56 17.88 -2.84 -5.08
C ALA A 56 16.39 -3.18 -5.26
N GLU A 57 16.05 -4.22 -6.03
CA GLU A 57 14.65 -4.66 -6.19
C GLU A 57 14.09 -5.28 -4.91
N ILE A 58 14.89 -6.08 -4.20
CA ILE A 58 14.51 -6.64 -2.89
C ILE A 58 14.29 -5.52 -1.85
N ASP A 59 15.17 -4.53 -1.82
CA ASP A 59 15.05 -3.40 -0.90
C ASP A 59 13.77 -2.58 -1.18
N GLN A 60 13.39 -2.43 -2.46
CA GLN A 60 12.12 -1.81 -2.85
C GLN A 60 10.91 -2.63 -2.42
N LEU A 61 10.94 -3.96 -2.56
CA LEU A 61 9.89 -4.84 -2.06
C LEU A 61 9.72 -4.69 -0.55
N HIS A 62 10.81 -4.71 0.22
CA HIS A 62 10.75 -4.50 1.68
C HIS A 62 10.26 -3.10 2.05
N HIS A 63 10.58 -2.09 1.26
CA HIS A 63 10.02 -0.75 1.44
C HIS A 63 8.49 -0.79 1.30
N PHE A 64 7.95 -1.39 0.23
CA PHE A 64 6.50 -1.51 0.06
C PHE A 64 5.85 -2.37 1.15
N GLN A 65 6.47 -3.45 1.63
CA GLN A 65 5.93 -4.21 2.76
C GLN A 65 5.77 -3.35 4.02
N ARG A 66 6.80 -2.57 4.37
CA ARG A 66 6.76 -1.67 5.53
C ARG A 66 5.72 -0.57 5.34
N LEU A 67 5.66 0.03 4.15
CA LEU A 67 4.72 1.11 3.84
C LEU A 67 3.28 0.60 3.87
N THR A 68 2.99 -0.55 3.25
CA THR A 68 1.66 -1.17 3.28
C THR A 68 1.21 -1.48 4.70
N LYS A 69 2.10 -2.03 5.54
CA LYS A 69 1.79 -2.25 6.95
C LYS A 69 1.45 -0.94 7.67
N ARG A 70 2.29 0.08 7.51
CA ARG A 70 2.09 1.40 8.13
C ARG A 70 0.74 2.01 7.73
N LEU A 71 0.39 1.98 6.44
CA LEU A 71 -0.86 2.54 5.93
C LEU A 71 -2.10 1.75 6.40
N LEU A 72 -1.99 0.42 6.54
CA LEU A 72 -3.05 -0.39 7.12
C LEU A 72 -3.31 -0.04 8.60
N ASP A 73 -2.24 0.16 9.37
CA ASP A 73 -2.32 0.58 10.78
C ASP A 73 -2.92 2.00 10.91
N GLU A 74 -2.55 2.92 10.01
CA GLU A 74 -3.13 4.27 9.93
C GLU A 74 -4.62 4.22 9.57
N ILE A 75 -5.03 3.44 8.56
CA ILE A 75 -6.45 3.24 8.21
C ILE A 75 -7.24 2.72 9.40
N HIS A 76 -6.69 1.73 10.13
CA HIS A 76 -7.34 1.15 11.30
C HIS A 76 -7.54 2.18 12.43
N THR A 77 -6.53 3.02 12.65
CA THR A 77 -6.59 4.11 13.64
C THR A 77 -7.71 5.08 13.30
N VAL A 78 -7.73 5.59 12.07
CA VAL A 78 -8.76 6.53 11.61
C VAL A 78 -10.15 5.89 11.62
N ASP A 79 -10.30 4.62 11.21
CA ASP A 79 -11.57 3.88 11.31
C ASP A 79 -12.09 3.83 12.76
N THR A 80 -11.19 3.64 13.73
CA THR A 80 -11.52 3.58 15.16
C THR A 80 -11.96 4.94 15.69
N GLU A 81 -11.21 6.00 15.37
CA GLU A 81 -11.53 7.38 15.75
C GLU A 81 -12.88 7.83 15.17
N VAL A 82 -13.15 7.50 13.91
CA VAL A 82 -14.43 7.77 13.27
C VAL A 82 -15.58 7.02 13.98
N ALA A 83 -15.38 5.75 14.33
CA ALA A 83 -16.39 4.96 15.02
C ALA A 83 -16.69 5.48 16.44
N ASP A 84 -15.67 5.93 17.15
CA ASP A 84 -15.80 6.53 18.48
C ASP A 84 -16.47 7.91 18.40
N GLY A 85 -16.09 8.76 17.44
CA GLY A 85 -16.75 10.04 17.17
C GLY A 85 -18.23 9.89 16.81
N VAL A 86 -18.62 8.80 16.13
CA VAL A 86 -20.04 8.47 15.89
C VAL A 86 -20.76 8.09 17.19
N ARG A 87 -20.13 7.31 18.07
CA ARG A 87 -20.73 6.95 19.38
C ARG A 87 -20.93 8.17 20.27
N GLU A 88 -19.99 9.11 20.25
CA GLU A 88 -20.01 10.31 21.09
C GLU A 88 -20.80 11.49 20.48
N GLY A 89 -21.26 11.36 19.23
CA GLY A 89 -21.99 12.42 18.51
C GLY A 89 -21.09 13.52 17.94
N HIS A 90 -19.78 13.37 18.05
CA HIS A 90 -18.73 14.23 17.50
C HIS A 90 -18.19 13.64 16.19
N VAL A 91 -19.03 13.66 15.14
CA VAL A 91 -18.67 13.12 13.83
C VAL A 91 -17.94 14.17 12.98
N LEU A 92 -16.75 13.81 12.48
CA LEU A 92 -15.95 14.56 11.50
C LEU A 92 -15.61 15.97 11.97
N ASP A 93 -14.94 16.08 13.12
CA ASP A 93 -14.38 17.34 13.56
C ASP A 93 -13.21 17.80 12.66
N GLY A 94 -12.56 18.90 13.04
CA GLY A 94 -11.46 19.45 12.25
C GLY A 94 -10.25 18.52 12.16
N GLU A 95 -10.02 17.70 13.19
CA GLU A 95 -8.87 16.81 13.35
C GLU A 95 -9.05 15.56 12.50
N THR A 96 -10.18 14.86 12.61
CA THR A 96 -10.48 13.69 11.78
C THR A 96 -10.42 14.03 10.27
N ARG A 97 -10.82 15.25 9.89
CA ARG A 97 -10.75 15.73 8.50
C ARG A 97 -9.32 15.99 8.02
N LEU A 98 -8.40 16.34 8.92
CA LEU A 98 -6.98 16.47 8.59
C LEU A 98 -6.38 15.09 8.38
N ASP A 99 -6.68 14.14 9.27
CA ASP A 99 -6.16 12.76 9.18
C ASP A 99 -6.64 12.06 7.92
N HIS A 100 -7.92 12.21 7.55
CA HIS A 100 -8.41 11.71 6.26
C HIS A 100 -7.71 12.33 5.05
N ARG A 101 -7.41 13.63 5.08
CA ARG A 101 -6.71 14.30 3.98
C ARG A 101 -5.26 13.87 3.90
N TYR A 102 -4.62 13.63 5.04
CA TYR A 102 -3.28 13.08 5.12
C TYR A 102 -3.26 11.68 4.51
N LEU A 103 -4.11 10.77 5.02
CA LEU A 103 -4.19 9.40 4.56
C LEU A 103 -4.50 9.30 3.06
N ARG A 104 -5.37 10.17 2.54
CA ARG A 104 -5.63 10.24 1.09
C ARG A 104 -4.37 10.55 0.29
N ARG A 105 -3.57 11.52 0.72
CA ARG A 105 -2.32 11.87 0.02
C ARG A 105 -1.32 10.72 0.06
N GLU A 106 -1.19 10.06 1.21
CA GLU A 106 -0.31 8.90 1.35
C GLU A 106 -0.75 7.75 0.44
N MET A 107 -2.06 7.49 0.33
CA MET A 107 -2.60 6.49 -0.59
C MET A 107 -2.39 6.86 -2.07
N ASP A 108 -2.54 8.14 -2.44
CA ASP A 108 -2.28 8.62 -3.80
C ASP A 108 -0.79 8.48 -4.17
N SER A 109 0.11 8.80 -3.24
CA SER A 109 1.56 8.59 -3.37
C SER A 109 1.88 7.10 -3.49
N PHE A 110 1.37 6.27 -2.58
CA PHE A 110 1.54 4.82 -2.62
C PHE A 110 1.11 4.23 -3.97
N HIS A 111 -0.07 4.61 -4.48
CA HIS A 111 -0.57 4.10 -5.76
C HIS A 111 0.36 4.45 -6.92
N THR A 112 0.84 5.70 -6.95
CA THR A 112 1.75 6.19 -7.98
C THR A 112 3.07 5.43 -7.96
N ASP A 113 3.69 5.35 -6.79
CA ASP A 113 5.00 4.72 -6.61
C ASP A 113 4.92 3.21 -6.85
N PHE A 114 3.88 2.54 -6.34
CA PHE A 114 3.69 1.11 -6.52
C PHE A 114 3.40 0.74 -7.97
N ARG A 115 2.69 1.59 -8.72
CA ARG A 115 2.46 1.37 -10.16
C ARG A 115 3.76 1.54 -10.96
N ALA A 116 4.58 2.52 -10.61
CA ALA A 116 5.90 2.69 -11.23
C ALA A 116 6.78 1.48 -10.96
N PHE A 117 6.88 1.06 -9.70
CA PHE A 117 7.59 -0.15 -9.28
C PHE A 117 7.14 -1.40 -10.06
N LYS A 118 5.82 -1.65 -10.14
CA LYS A 118 5.28 -2.78 -10.92
C LYS A 118 5.68 -2.78 -12.38
N THR A 119 5.88 -1.60 -12.95
CA THR A 119 6.33 -1.46 -14.34
C THR A 119 7.81 -1.82 -14.45
N GLU A 120 8.63 -1.34 -13.53
CA GLU A 120 10.07 -1.60 -13.52
C GLU A 120 10.40 -3.06 -13.21
N ILE A 121 9.81 -3.65 -12.17
CA ILE A 121 10.07 -5.06 -11.82
C ILE A 121 9.64 -6.01 -12.95
N ARG A 122 8.56 -5.71 -13.68
CA ARG A 122 8.16 -6.51 -14.85
C ARG A 122 9.16 -6.40 -16.00
N LYS A 123 9.67 -5.20 -16.27
CA LYS A 123 10.72 -5.01 -17.29
C LYS A 123 11.98 -5.76 -16.91
N TYR A 124 12.37 -5.68 -15.64
CA TYR A 124 13.51 -6.42 -15.09
C TYR A 124 13.35 -7.92 -15.31
N MET A 125 12.19 -8.48 -14.97
CA MET A 125 11.86 -9.88 -15.14
C MET A 125 11.92 -10.34 -16.61
N VAL A 126 11.43 -9.53 -17.55
CA VAL A 126 11.50 -9.83 -19.00
C VAL A 126 12.93 -9.77 -19.54
N ALA A 127 13.80 -8.93 -18.94
CA ALA A 127 15.18 -8.81 -19.35
C ALA A 127 16.09 -9.93 -18.83
N GLN A 128 15.61 -10.76 -17.88
CA GLN A 128 16.38 -11.88 -17.36
C GLN A 128 16.45 -13.02 -18.41
N PRO A 129 17.60 -13.66 -18.60
CA PRO A 129 17.84 -14.64 -19.67
C PRO A 129 17.08 -15.98 -19.51
N THR A 130 16.13 -16.08 -18.59
CA THR A 130 15.36 -17.28 -18.27
C THR A 130 13.93 -17.26 -18.85
N PHE A 131 13.51 -16.17 -19.51
CA PHE A 131 12.24 -16.05 -20.24
C PHE A 131 12.44 -15.91 -21.75
#